data_AF-A0A100XZ18-F1
#
_entry.id   AF-A0A100XZ18-F1
#
_cell.length_a   1.000
_cell.length_b   1.000
_cell.length_c   1.000
_cell.angle_alpha   90.00
_cell.angle_beta   90.00
_cell.angle_gamma   90.00
#
_symmetry.space_group_name_H-M   'P 1'
#
loop_
_entity.id
_entity.type
_entity.pdbx_description
1 polymer ?
#
loop_
_entity_poly.entity_id
_entity_poly.type
_entity_poly.pdbx_seq_one_letter_code
_entity_poly.pdbx_strand_id
1 'polypeptide(L)'
;MLDDDNPQECIKKAALEAIVDEATRDENDFVGKLFSPGLGYRLRECAKPKAEVEFSLGRWVVVKGRADYLGFVEGLLCLLAWIDGRFRDAQEIANITGVKLSGRVRGGRLVHEFGTGDRTAFEVKDGVLVAVGDGDRREIPVSGVQKEIMDFLLGPFPWDMEELWERYSPLGLEREFLRNTAPVRLLLKVVGYESKLEVWD
;
A
#
# COMPACT_ATOMS: atom_id res chain seq x y z
N MET A 1 4.13 -12.20 -24.37
CA MET A 1 3.64 -11.27 -23.33
C MET A 1 4.60 -11.44 -22.18
N LEU A 2 5.27 -10.35 -21.78
CA LEU A 2 6.16 -10.38 -20.62
C LEU A 2 5.31 -10.51 -19.36
N ASP A 3 5.75 -11.34 -18.42
CA ASP A 3 5.04 -11.55 -17.17
C ASP A 3 5.47 -10.45 -16.20
N ASP A 4 4.62 -9.45 -16.01
CA ASP A 4 4.89 -8.33 -15.09
C ASP A 4 5.03 -8.81 -13.62
N ASP A 5 4.75 -10.09 -13.31
CA ASP A 5 4.99 -10.70 -12.01
C ASP A 5 6.39 -11.33 -11.85
N ASN A 6 7.18 -11.45 -12.92
CA ASN A 6 8.57 -11.90 -12.85
C ASN A 6 9.49 -10.70 -12.56
N PRO A 7 10.08 -10.59 -11.35
CA PRO A 7 10.86 -9.40 -11.00
C PRO A 7 12.12 -9.27 -11.87
N GLN A 8 12.69 -10.35 -12.39
CA GLN A 8 13.84 -10.29 -13.30
C GLN A 8 13.47 -9.70 -14.66
N GLU A 9 12.31 -10.06 -15.22
CA GLU A 9 11.82 -9.47 -16.47
C GLU A 9 11.47 -7.99 -16.27
N CYS A 10 10.83 -7.67 -15.14
CA CYS A 10 10.55 -6.29 -14.75
C CYS A 10 11.83 -5.45 -14.66
N ILE A 11 12.88 -5.93 -13.98
CA ILE A 11 14.16 -5.21 -13.87
C ILE A 11 14.79 -5.00 -15.25
N LYS A 12 14.83 -6.02 -16.10
CA LYS A 12 15.40 -5.91 -17.46
C LYS A 12 14.67 -4.85 -18.28
N LYS A 13 13.34 -4.87 -18.25
CA LYS A 13 12.48 -3.89 -18.92
C LYS A 13 12.72 -2.48 -18.35
N ALA A 14 12.70 -2.33 -17.03
CA ALA A 14 12.94 -1.06 -16.35
C ALA A 14 14.31 -0.46 -16.67
N ALA A 15 15.35 -1.28 -16.74
CA ALA A 15 16.70 -0.85 -17.10
C ALA A 15 16.77 -0.43 -18.57
N LEU A 16 16.16 -1.20 -19.48
CA LEU A 16 16.12 -0.88 -20.90
C LEU A 16 15.37 0.44 -21.15
N GLU A 17 14.19 0.61 -20.55
CA GLU A 17 13.40 1.84 -20.64
C GLU A 17 14.17 3.04 -20.08
N ALA A 18 14.88 2.89 -18.96
CA ALA A 18 15.70 3.97 -18.41
C ALA A 18 16.86 4.36 -19.34
N ILE A 19 17.48 3.39 -20.01
CA ILE A 19 18.54 3.65 -21.00
C ILE A 19 17.96 4.35 -22.24
N VAL A 20 16.80 3.90 -22.71
CA VAL A 20 16.11 4.52 -23.85
C VAL A 20 15.74 5.95 -23.52
N ASP A 21 15.09 6.20 -22.38
CA ASP A 21 14.72 7.54 -21.92
C ASP A 21 15.91 8.50 -21.93
N GLU A 22 17.06 8.05 -21.39
CA GLU A 22 18.28 8.86 -21.34
C GLU A 22 18.90 9.05 -22.72
N ALA A 23 18.90 8.02 -23.58
CA ALA A 23 19.45 8.09 -24.93
C ALA A 23 18.58 8.93 -25.89
N THR A 24 17.27 8.96 -25.68
CA THR A 24 16.31 9.77 -26.48
C THR A 24 16.01 11.13 -25.85
N ARG A 25 16.75 11.49 -24.79
CA ARG A 25 16.51 12.69 -24.02
C ARG A 25 16.77 13.95 -24.86
N ASP A 26 15.73 14.71 -25.13
CA ASP A 26 15.88 16.09 -25.63
C ASP A 26 16.18 17.01 -24.43
N GLU A 27 17.33 17.67 -24.44
CA GLU A 27 17.70 18.60 -23.38
C GLU A 27 16.76 19.82 -23.30
N ASN A 28 16.01 20.11 -24.36
CA ASN A 28 15.05 21.21 -24.42
C ASN A 28 13.62 20.80 -24.04
N ASP A 29 13.33 19.50 -23.91
CA ASP A 29 12.01 19.02 -23.49
C ASP A 29 11.89 18.96 -21.96
N PHE A 30 11.47 20.10 -21.38
CA PHE A 30 11.19 20.24 -19.95
C PHE A 30 10.11 19.28 -19.46
N VAL A 31 9.09 19.00 -20.28
CA VAL A 31 7.96 18.13 -19.91
C VAL A 31 8.45 16.69 -19.85
N GLY A 32 9.15 16.20 -20.88
CA GLY A 32 9.78 14.88 -20.86
C GLY A 32 10.67 14.67 -19.64
N LYS A 33 11.50 15.67 -19.28
CA LYS A 33 12.35 15.63 -18.09
C LYS A 33 11.58 15.52 -16.76
N LEU A 34 10.38 16.09 -16.69
CA LEU A 34 9.55 16.10 -15.48
C LEU A 34 8.73 14.82 -15.30
N PHE A 35 8.38 14.15 -16.39
CA PHE A 35 7.44 13.02 -16.38
C PHE A 35 8.09 11.67 -16.68
N SER A 36 9.37 11.58 -17.05
CA SER A 36 10.09 10.31 -17.15
C SER A 36 10.43 9.75 -15.76
N PRO A 37 9.86 8.61 -15.35
CA PRO A 37 10.19 8.02 -14.05
C PRO A 37 11.67 7.61 -14.02
N GLY A 38 12.43 8.03 -13.01
CA GLY A 38 13.82 7.60 -12.89
C GLY A 38 13.96 6.08 -12.65
N LEU A 39 15.14 5.52 -12.95
CA LEU A 39 15.44 4.09 -12.73
C LEU A 39 15.04 3.61 -11.33
N GLY A 40 15.33 4.41 -10.29
CA GLY A 40 14.96 4.06 -8.91
C GLY A 40 13.45 3.93 -8.67
N TYR A 41 12.62 4.73 -9.35
CA TYR A 41 11.16 4.56 -9.28
C TYR A 41 10.73 3.26 -9.94
N ARG A 42 11.29 2.95 -11.12
CA ARG A 42 10.98 1.70 -11.84
C ARG A 42 11.38 0.46 -11.05
N LEU A 43 12.57 0.45 -10.45
CA LEU A 43 13.02 -0.64 -9.60
C LEU A 43 12.12 -0.80 -8.35
N ARG A 44 11.61 0.30 -7.82
CA ARG A 44 10.62 0.25 -6.73
C ARG A 44 9.32 -0.40 -7.15
N GLU A 45 8.84 -0.13 -8.36
CA GLU A 45 7.66 -0.80 -8.90
C GLU A 45 7.89 -2.31 -9.08
N CYS A 46 9.10 -2.72 -9.48
CA CYS A 46 9.45 -4.15 -9.55
C CYS A 46 9.51 -4.84 -8.18
N ALA A 47 9.74 -4.08 -7.09
CA ALA A 47 9.76 -4.61 -5.72
C ALA A 47 8.36 -4.67 -5.07
N LYS A 48 7.30 -4.26 -5.78
CA LYS A 48 5.92 -4.30 -5.29
C LYS A 48 5.24 -5.60 -5.73
N PRO A 49 4.89 -6.51 -4.80
CA PRO A 49 4.16 -7.72 -5.15
C PRO A 49 2.76 -7.36 -5.67
N LYS A 50 2.38 -7.93 -6.81
CA LYS A 50 1.02 -7.83 -7.33
C LYS A 50 0.23 -9.07 -6.93
N ALA A 51 -1.00 -8.86 -6.46
CA ALA A 51 -1.90 -9.96 -6.11
C ALA A 51 -3.35 -9.57 -6.41
N GLU A 52 -4.18 -10.56 -6.69
CA GLU A 52 -5.63 -10.39 -6.64
C GLU A 52 -6.03 -10.23 -5.18
N VAL A 53 -6.65 -9.09 -4.86
CA VAL A 53 -7.13 -8.78 -3.51
C VAL A 53 -8.63 -8.55 -3.55
N GLU A 54 -9.30 -8.92 -2.47
CA GLU A 54 -10.68 -8.55 -2.23
C GLU A 54 -10.82 -8.25 -0.73
N PHE A 55 -11.34 -7.07 -0.41
CA PHE A 55 -11.73 -6.72 0.95
C PHE A 55 -13.18 -6.28 0.94
N SER A 56 -13.96 -6.96 1.77
CA SER A 56 -15.40 -6.80 1.85
C SER A 56 -15.82 -6.51 3.28
N LEU A 57 -16.80 -5.64 3.46
CA LEU A 57 -17.43 -5.33 4.74
C LEU A 57 -18.88 -5.82 4.68
N GLY A 58 -19.09 -7.05 5.13
CA GLY A 58 -20.36 -7.76 4.94
C GLY A 58 -20.60 -8.12 3.47
N ARG A 59 -21.68 -7.59 2.87
CA ARG A 59 -22.00 -7.83 1.45
C ARG A 59 -21.40 -6.79 0.49
N TRP A 60 -20.70 -5.79 1.01
CA TRP A 60 -20.16 -4.71 0.22
C TRP A 60 -18.67 -4.91 -0.02
N VAL A 61 -18.27 -4.85 -1.29
CA VAL A 61 -16.88 -4.94 -1.72
C VAL A 61 -16.27 -3.53 -1.63
N VAL A 62 -15.30 -3.35 -0.74
CA VAL A 62 -14.59 -2.08 -0.55
C VAL A 62 -13.54 -1.89 -1.63
N VAL A 63 -12.85 -2.98 -1.97
CA VAL A 63 -11.81 -3.03 -2.99
C VAL A 63 -11.74 -4.45 -3.53
N LYS A 64 -11.56 -4.58 -4.85
CA LYS A 64 -11.40 -5.86 -5.53
C LYS A 64 -10.58 -5.70 -6.79
N GLY A 65 -9.74 -6.69 -7.06
CA GLY A 65 -8.96 -6.83 -8.29
C GLY A 65 -7.47 -6.90 -8.02
N ARG A 66 -6.67 -6.76 -9.08
CA ARG A 66 -5.22 -6.81 -9.00
C ARG A 66 -4.65 -5.51 -8.40
N ALA A 67 -3.99 -5.62 -7.25
CA ALA A 67 -3.42 -4.48 -6.54
C ALA A 67 -1.91 -4.62 -6.31
N ASP A 68 -1.24 -3.49 -6.04
CA ASP A 68 -0.02 -3.52 -5.21
C ASP A 68 -0.40 -4.04 -3.83
N TYR A 69 0.03 -5.27 -3.54
CA TYR A 69 -0.35 -5.98 -2.34
C TYR A 69 0.15 -5.25 -1.08
N LEU A 70 1.37 -4.68 -1.09
CA LEU A 70 1.84 -3.87 0.05
C LEU A 70 1.03 -2.59 0.22
N GLY A 71 0.57 -1.99 -0.88
CA GLY A 71 -0.31 -0.82 -0.85
C GLY A 71 -1.74 -1.14 -0.36
N PHE A 72 -2.26 -2.32 -0.70
CA PHE A 72 -3.54 -2.82 -0.18
C PHE A 72 -3.47 -2.99 1.34
N VAL A 73 -2.42 -3.64 1.80
CA VAL A 73 -2.05 -3.84 3.20
C VAL A 73 -1.91 -2.53 3.98
N GLU A 74 -1.14 -1.59 3.43
CA GLU A 74 -0.98 -0.25 4.00
C GLU A 74 -2.35 0.42 4.17
N GLY A 75 -3.26 0.22 3.20
CA GLY A 75 -4.62 0.74 3.24
C GLY A 75 -5.46 0.20 4.40
N LEU A 76 -5.41 -1.12 4.62
CA LEU A 76 -6.10 -1.75 5.75
C LEU A 76 -5.56 -1.23 7.08
N LEU A 77 -4.24 -1.07 7.20
CA LEU A 77 -3.61 -0.54 8.40
C LEU A 77 -3.89 0.95 8.62
N CYS A 78 -3.96 1.75 7.55
CA CYS A 78 -4.39 3.14 7.61
C CYS A 78 -5.84 3.23 8.12
N LEU A 79 -6.72 2.36 7.62
CA LEU A 79 -8.12 2.31 8.03
C LEU A 79 -8.24 1.90 9.50
N LEU A 80 -7.48 0.89 9.94
CA LEU A 80 -7.43 0.49 11.34
C LEU A 80 -6.92 1.62 12.24
N ALA A 81 -5.79 2.25 11.88
CA ALA A 81 -5.27 3.40 12.61
C ALA A 81 -6.25 4.58 12.65
N TRP A 82 -7.04 4.78 11.59
CA TRP A 82 -8.06 5.82 11.52
C TRP A 82 -9.24 5.53 12.45
N ILE A 83 -9.72 4.28 12.44
CA ILE A 83 -10.75 3.79 13.34
C ILE A 83 -10.34 3.96 14.80
N ASP A 84 -9.09 3.62 15.13
CA ASP A 84 -8.54 3.72 16.48
C ASP A 84 -8.20 5.15 16.90
N GLY A 85 -8.39 6.14 16.02
CA GLY A 85 -8.06 7.54 16.27
C GLY A 85 -6.56 7.85 16.29
N ARG A 86 -5.71 6.92 15.84
CA ARG A 86 -4.23 7.00 15.89
C ARG A 86 -3.59 7.41 14.56
N PHE A 87 -4.38 7.58 13.50
CA PHE A 87 -3.85 7.89 12.17
C PHE A 87 -3.14 9.25 12.09
N ARG A 88 -3.57 10.25 12.87
CA ARG A 88 -2.87 11.54 12.94
C ARG A 88 -1.48 11.38 13.52
N ASP A 89 -1.34 10.64 14.61
CA ASP A 89 -0.03 10.31 15.20
C ASP A 89 0.86 9.58 14.18
N ALA A 90 0.28 8.63 13.41
CA ALA A 90 1.00 7.95 12.34
C ALA A 90 1.51 8.93 11.28
N GLN A 91 0.70 9.91 10.86
CA GLN A 91 1.11 10.94 9.91
C GLN A 91 2.21 11.85 10.47
N GLU A 92 2.14 12.22 11.75
CA GLU A 92 3.17 13.03 12.40
C GLU A 92 4.52 12.28 12.43
N ILE A 93 4.52 11.02 12.84
CA ILE A 93 5.72 10.18 12.84
C ILE A 93 6.25 10.00 11.42
N ALA A 94 5.37 9.78 10.44
CA ALA A 94 5.73 9.62 9.05
C ALA A 94 6.43 10.88 8.51
N ASN A 95 5.91 12.07 8.83
CA ASN A 95 6.53 13.34 8.46
C ASN A 95 7.93 13.53 9.08
N ILE A 96 8.10 13.18 10.36
CA ILE A 96 9.39 13.28 11.07
C ILE A 96 10.43 12.32 10.47
N THR A 97 10.01 11.11 10.13
CA THR A 97 10.88 10.03 9.65
C THR A 97 11.10 10.05 8.13
N GLY A 98 10.38 10.90 7.40
CA GLY A 98 10.40 10.95 5.94
C GLY A 98 9.69 9.76 5.27
N VAL A 99 8.96 8.95 6.03
CA VAL A 99 8.11 7.88 5.50
C VAL A 99 6.87 8.52 4.88
N LYS A 100 6.48 8.05 3.69
CA LYS A 100 5.26 8.54 3.02
C LYS A 100 4.14 7.55 3.23
N LEU A 101 3.07 7.97 3.89
CA LEU A 101 1.82 7.21 3.96
C LEU A 101 0.96 7.53 2.72
N SER A 102 0.36 6.50 2.13
CA SER A 102 -0.59 6.59 1.02
C SER A 102 -1.93 7.20 1.45
N GLY A 103 -2.35 6.98 2.71
CA GLY A 103 -3.59 7.52 3.27
C GLY A 103 -3.55 9.02 3.50
N ARG A 104 -4.60 9.73 3.07
CA ARG A 104 -4.70 11.19 3.21
C ARG A 104 -5.93 11.60 4.00
N VAL A 105 -5.81 12.60 4.86
CA VAL A 105 -6.97 13.21 5.52
C VAL A 105 -7.48 14.37 4.65
N ARG A 106 -8.75 14.33 4.25
CA ARG A 106 -9.42 15.40 3.50
C ARG A 106 -10.83 15.61 4.03
N GLY A 107 -11.16 16.83 4.42
CA GLY A 107 -12.50 17.16 4.91
C GLY A 107 -12.97 16.31 6.10
N GLY A 108 -12.05 15.93 6.99
CA GLY A 108 -12.35 15.06 8.13
C GLY A 108 -12.47 13.57 7.81
N ARG A 109 -12.10 13.14 6.59
CA ARG A 109 -12.16 11.75 6.14
C ARG A 109 -10.78 11.20 5.80
N LEU A 110 -10.56 9.93 6.07
CA LEU A 110 -9.46 9.18 5.48
C LEU A 110 -9.80 8.88 4.02
N VAL A 111 -8.88 9.13 3.10
CA VAL A 111 -8.99 8.78 1.68
C VAL A 111 -7.83 7.88 1.31
N HIS A 112 -8.11 6.76 0.64
CA HIS A 112 -7.11 5.75 0.29
C HIS A 112 -7.45 5.02 -1.02
N GLU A 113 -6.43 4.53 -1.74
CA GLU A 113 -6.57 3.89 -3.08
C GLU A 113 -6.35 2.36 -3.09
N PHE A 114 -5.95 1.79 -1.95
CA PHE A 114 -5.73 0.35 -1.72
C PHE A 114 -4.85 -0.36 -2.77
N GLY A 115 -3.93 0.38 -3.40
CA GLY A 115 -3.07 -0.16 -4.45
C GLY A 115 -3.79 -0.52 -5.75
N THR A 116 -5.08 -0.19 -5.88
CA THR A 116 -5.91 -0.46 -7.08
C THR A 116 -6.08 0.78 -7.98
N GLY A 117 -5.95 1.98 -7.41
CA GLY A 117 -6.17 3.25 -8.10
C GLY A 117 -7.56 3.85 -7.84
N ASP A 118 -8.49 3.06 -7.32
CA ASP A 118 -9.84 3.51 -6.97
C ASP A 118 -9.87 4.10 -5.56
N ARG A 119 -10.37 5.34 -5.44
CA ARG A 119 -10.39 6.07 -4.18
C ARG A 119 -11.63 5.75 -3.35
N THR A 120 -11.39 5.33 -2.11
CA THR A 120 -12.43 5.18 -1.10
C THR A 120 -12.20 6.18 0.04
N ALA A 121 -13.27 6.85 0.47
CA ALA A 121 -13.26 7.77 1.60
C ALA A 121 -13.98 7.16 2.81
N PHE A 122 -13.43 7.39 4.00
CA PHE A 122 -13.89 6.84 5.26
C PHE A 122 -14.05 7.92 6.32
N GLU A 123 -15.16 7.89 7.04
CA GLU A 123 -15.47 8.76 8.15
C GLU A 123 -15.89 7.90 9.34
N VAL A 124 -15.45 8.23 10.56
CA VAL A 124 -15.89 7.54 11.77
C VAL A 124 -16.80 8.48 12.54
N LYS A 125 -18.02 8.04 12.81
CA LYS A 125 -19.02 8.82 13.56
C LYS A 125 -19.89 7.89 14.41
N ASP A 126 -20.05 8.21 15.69
CA ASP A 126 -20.95 7.51 16.61
C ASP A 126 -20.76 5.97 16.63
N GLY A 127 -19.51 5.50 16.54
CA GLY A 127 -19.16 4.07 16.53
C GLY A 127 -19.40 3.35 15.20
N VAL A 128 -19.72 4.11 14.14
CA VAL A 128 -19.97 3.61 12.79
C VAL A 128 -18.91 4.16 11.84
N LEU A 129 -18.40 3.29 10.97
CA LEU A 129 -17.61 3.68 9.81
C LEU A 129 -18.55 3.97 8.65
N VAL A 130 -18.51 5.20 8.15
CA VAL A 130 -19.15 5.61 6.91
C VAL A 130 -18.11 5.51 5.80
N ALA A 131 -18.32 4.59 4.87
CA ALA A 131 -17.47 4.41 3.70
C ALA A 131 -18.18 4.92 2.44
N VAL A 132 -17.44 5.62 1.58
CA VAL A 132 -17.94 6.22 0.33
C VAL A 132 -16.98 5.88 -0.80
N GLY A 133 -17.47 5.15 -1.80
CA GLY A 133 -16.73 4.76 -3.02
C GLY A 133 -17.70 4.61 -4.19
N ASP A 134 -17.29 5.02 -5.40
CA ASP A 134 -18.03 4.90 -6.67
C ASP A 134 -19.57 5.10 -6.59
N GLY A 135 -19.98 6.15 -5.87
CA GLY A 135 -21.39 6.55 -5.76
C GLY A 135 -22.23 5.73 -4.78
N ASP A 136 -21.66 4.73 -4.10
CA ASP A 136 -22.30 4.04 -2.97
C ASP A 136 -21.80 4.62 -1.63
N ARG A 137 -22.68 4.63 -0.63
CA ARG A 137 -22.39 5.04 0.75
C ARG A 137 -22.89 3.97 1.69
N ARG A 138 -22.00 3.49 2.55
CA ARG A 138 -22.31 2.43 3.53
C ARG A 138 -21.94 2.85 4.93
N GLU A 139 -22.75 2.37 5.88
CA GLU A 139 -22.59 2.61 7.30
C GLU A 139 -22.45 1.24 7.98
N ILE A 140 -21.29 0.99 8.58
CA ILE A 140 -20.90 -0.31 9.12
C ILE A 140 -20.37 -0.11 10.54
N PRO A 141 -20.75 -0.94 11.53
CA PRO A 141 -20.20 -0.84 12.87
C PRO A 141 -18.67 -0.97 12.87
N VAL A 142 -17.98 -0.06 13.56
CA VAL A 142 -16.52 -0.04 13.66
C VAL A 142 -15.95 -1.38 14.12
N SER A 143 -16.58 -2.01 15.12
CA SER A 143 -16.13 -3.30 15.66
C SER A 143 -16.15 -4.42 14.63
N GLY A 144 -17.12 -4.40 13.70
CA GLY A 144 -17.17 -5.34 12.59
C GLY A 144 -16.01 -5.13 11.62
N VAL A 145 -15.73 -3.86 11.27
CA VAL A 145 -14.62 -3.52 10.38
C VAL A 145 -13.27 -3.90 10.97
N GLN A 146 -13.04 -3.57 12.25
CA GLN A 146 -11.81 -3.96 12.95
C GLN A 146 -11.63 -5.47 12.90
N LYS A 147 -12.68 -6.24 13.22
CA LYS A 147 -12.62 -7.69 13.18
C LYS A 147 -12.23 -8.22 11.80
N GLU A 148 -12.88 -7.76 10.73
CA GLU A 148 -12.56 -8.22 9.36
C GLU A 148 -11.12 -7.87 8.94
N ILE A 149 -10.63 -6.68 9.27
CA ILE A 149 -9.23 -6.30 9.01
C ILE A 149 -8.28 -7.22 9.78
N MET A 150 -8.58 -7.47 11.06
CA MET A 150 -7.77 -8.33 11.92
C MET A 150 -7.74 -9.78 11.43
N ASP A 151 -8.90 -10.32 11.08
CA ASP A 151 -9.05 -11.69 10.56
C ASP A 151 -8.28 -11.84 9.24
N PHE A 152 -8.25 -10.81 8.39
CA PHE A 152 -7.41 -10.78 7.19
C PHE A 152 -5.92 -10.78 7.54
N LEU A 153 -5.47 -9.86 8.39
CA LEU A 153 -4.06 -9.67 8.76
C LEU A 153 -3.46 -10.88 9.51
N LEU A 154 -4.29 -11.64 10.22
CA LEU A 154 -3.86 -12.84 10.98
C LEU A 154 -4.20 -14.15 10.29
N GLY A 155 -4.89 -14.10 9.15
CA GLY A 155 -5.31 -15.28 8.41
C GLY A 155 -4.14 -16.02 7.77
N PRO A 156 -4.38 -17.21 7.16
CA PRO A 156 -3.36 -18.04 6.51
C PRO A 156 -2.76 -17.43 5.22
N PHE A 157 -3.20 -16.23 4.82
CA PHE A 157 -2.68 -15.44 3.70
C PHE A 157 -1.97 -14.15 4.19
N PRO A 158 -1.27 -14.10 5.34
CA PRO A 158 -1.12 -12.85 6.06
C PRO A 158 -0.04 -11.94 5.49
N TRP A 159 0.50 -12.24 4.29
CA TRP A 159 1.80 -11.82 3.78
C TRP A 159 2.95 -12.50 4.52
N ASP A 160 3.81 -13.19 3.79
CA ASP A 160 5.07 -13.67 4.34
C ASP A 160 6.15 -12.65 3.97
N MET A 161 6.49 -11.76 4.92
CA MET A 161 7.53 -10.76 4.71
C MET A 161 8.90 -11.40 4.49
N GLU A 162 9.14 -12.58 5.05
CA GLU A 162 10.36 -13.33 4.86
C GLU A 162 10.42 -13.89 3.45
N GLU A 163 9.37 -14.57 2.98
CA GLU A 163 9.29 -15.07 1.59
C GLU A 163 9.41 -13.92 0.57
N LEU A 164 8.69 -12.81 0.79
CA LEU A 164 8.78 -11.64 -0.08
C LEU A 164 10.20 -11.06 -0.06
N TRP A 165 10.80 -10.89 1.12
CA TRP A 165 12.18 -10.41 1.23
C TRP A 165 13.16 -11.30 0.50
N GLU A 166 13.08 -12.61 0.72
CA GLU A 166 13.91 -13.62 0.06
C GLU A 166 13.71 -13.62 -1.45
N ARG A 167 12.50 -13.38 -1.94
CA ARG A 167 12.22 -13.27 -3.37
C ARG A 167 12.89 -12.04 -4.00
N TYR A 168 12.95 -10.91 -3.30
CA TYR A 168 13.50 -9.66 -3.83
C TYR A 168 15.00 -9.47 -3.56
N SER A 169 15.54 -10.14 -2.53
CA SER A 169 16.92 -9.97 -2.08
C SER A 169 17.98 -10.41 -3.12
N PRO A 170 17.93 -11.62 -3.70
CA PRO A 170 18.87 -12.06 -4.73
C PRO A 170 18.92 -11.20 -6.01
N LEU A 171 17.95 -10.29 -6.16
CA LEU A 171 17.79 -9.44 -7.34
C LEU A 171 18.29 -8.01 -7.14
N GLY A 172 18.89 -7.70 -5.99
CA GLY A 172 19.41 -6.35 -5.70
C GLY A 172 18.31 -5.31 -5.41
N LEU A 173 17.09 -5.77 -5.07
CA LEU A 173 15.93 -4.92 -4.79
C LEU A 173 15.67 -4.67 -3.30
N GLU A 174 16.57 -5.13 -2.42
CA GLU A 174 16.47 -5.05 -0.96
C GLU A 174 16.11 -3.64 -0.48
N ARG A 175 16.84 -2.64 -0.98
CA ARG A 175 16.65 -1.25 -0.55
C ARG A 175 15.28 -0.71 -0.93
N GLU A 176 14.77 -1.06 -2.11
CA GLU A 176 13.45 -0.61 -2.55
C GLU A 176 12.33 -1.39 -1.85
N PHE A 177 12.52 -2.67 -1.56
CA PHE A 177 11.61 -3.43 -0.71
C PHE A 177 11.48 -2.81 0.69
N LEU A 178 12.61 -2.49 1.35
CA LEU A 178 12.59 -1.82 2.66
C LEU A 178 11.88 -0.46 2.62
N ARG A 179 11.97 0.24 1.50
CA ARG A 179 11.26 1.51 1.28
C ARG A 179 9.76 1.31 1.11
N ASN A 180 9.34 0.33 0.31
CA ASN A 180 7.93 -0.01 0.12
C ASN A 180 7.25 -0.49 1.41
N THR A 181 8.00 -1.12 2.32
CA THR A 181 7.47 -1.68 3.57
C THR A 181 7.61 -0.74 4.77
N ALA A 182 8.28 0.41 4.63
CA ALA A 182 8.40 1.38 5.71
C ALA A 182 7.04 1.94 6.22
N PRO A 183 6.06 2.26 5.36
CA PRO A 183 4.72 2.67 5.79
C PRO A 183 4.00 1.60 6.62
N VAL A 184 4.05 0.35 6.15
CA VAL A 184 3.42 -0.80 6.82
C VAL A 184 4.01 -1.00 8.22
N ARG A 185 5.34 -1.03 8.34
CA ARG A 185 6.04 -1.17 9.64
C ARG A 185 5.69 -0.04 10.60
N LEU A 186 5.67 1.20 10.10
CA LEU A 186 5.27 2.36 10.89
C LEU A 186 3.83 2.21 11.40
N LEU A 187 2.90 1.85 10.52
CA LEU A 187 1.50 1.70 10.88
C LEU A 187 1.29 0.55 11.87
N LEU A 188 1.93 -0.61 11.68
CA LEU A 188 1.89 -1.71 12.64
C LEU A 188 2.36 -1.28 14.03
N LYS A 189 3.46 -0.53 14.11
CA LYS A 189 3.94 0.04 15.36
C LYS A 189 2.94 1.01 15.97
N VAL A 190 2.35 1.89 15.15
CA VAL A 190 1.37 2.88 15.62
C VAL A 190 0.05 2.23 15.98
N VAL A 191 -0.39 1.11 15.40
CA VAL A 191 -1.61 0.42 15.89
C VAL A 191 -1.30 -0.52 17.06
N GLY A 192 -0.02 -0.74 17.37
CA GLY A 192 0.41 -1.63 18.45
C GLY A 192 0.33 -3.11 18.09
N TYR A 193 0.63 -3.45 16.84
CA TYR A 193 0.57 -4.81 16.31
C TYR A 193 1.84 -5.62 16.51
N GLU A 194 3.00 -4.96 16.57
CA GLU A 194 4.30 -5.64 16.70
C GLU A 194 4.34 -6.56 17.95
N SER A 195 3.63 -6.20 19.02
CA SER A 195 3.50 -7.02 20.25
C SER A 195 2.51 -8.18 20.16
N LYS A 196 1.70 -8.28 19.09
CA LYS A 196 0.69 -9.34 18.89
C LYS A 196 1.11 -10.39 17.85
N LEU A 197 2.12 -10.08 17.03
CA LEU A 197 2.68 -11.01 16.04
C LEU A 197 3.72 -11.97 16.64
N GLU A 198 4.18 -11.73 17.88
CA GLU A 198 5.12 -12.60 18.61
C GLU A 198 4.48 -13.82 19.29
N VAL A 199 3.19 -14.09 19.05
CA VAL A 199 2.51 -15.28 19.60
C VAL A 199 2.17 -16.23 18.46
N TRP A 200 3.18 -16.95 17.99
CA TRP A 200 3.01 -18.20 17.26
C TRP A 200 3.82 -19.25 18.01
N ASP A 201 3.12 -20.12 18.75
CA ASP A 201 3.68 -21.33 19.40
C ASP A 201 4.04 -22.39 18.35
#